data_AF-A0A957DEQ7-F1
#
_entry.id   AF-A0A957DEQ7-F1
#
_cell.length_a   1.000
_cell.length_b   1.000
_cell.length_c   1.000
_cell.angle_alpha   90.00
_cell.angle_beta   90.00
_cell.angle_gamma   90.00
#
_symmetry.space_group_name_H-M   'P 1'
#
loop_
_entity.id
_entity.type
_entity.pdbx_description
1 polymer ?
#
loop_
_entity_poly.entity_id
_entity_poly.type
_entity_poly.pdbx_seq_one_letter_code
_entity_poly.pdbx_strand_id
1 'polypeptide(L)'
;MRVVSMKALLETGVHFGHRTRRWHPHMKPYIFTERNGIHILDLQQTLYMIEEAYSLVRDTVAEGGSVLFVGTKRQAQDTVAKEAERAHQPYVNQRWLGGTLTNWQTIRQRIKYLEKLEKRRDEGEFDLLKKKERLTLEREIEKLNTRLGGIRTMDRLPDLLFVVDISNEETAVREANILQIPIIAMVDTNCDPDPIDFVIPSNDDAIRAIKLICGKMADAALEGMSLRKESMDEAVGEFEEYDYEDDDRLHEATDEDLLGRSTLAKIRETEEPSDDEDNEDEYNDED
;
A
#
# COMPACT_ATOMS: atom_id res chain seq x y z
N MET A 1 -18.25 13.41 -9.84
CA MET A 1 -17.46 14.32 -10.70
C MET A 1 -16.88 13.48 -11.83
N ARG A 2 -16.90 13.92 -13.10
CA ARG A 2 -16.31 13.10 -14.18
C ARG A 2 -14.80 13.09 -14.05
N VAL A 3 -14.23 11.92 -13.79
CA VAL A 3 -12.79 11.71 -13.51
C VAL A 3 -11.94 12.03 -14.75
N VAL A 4 -12.44 11.66 -15.94
CA VAL A 4 -11.77 11.86 -17.23
C VAL A 4 -12.78 12.34 -18.27
N SER A 5 -12.34 13.14 -19.24
CA SER A 5 -13.17 13.51 -20.39
C SER A 5 -12.96 12.52 -21.55
N MET A 6 -14.02 12.20 -22.31
CA MET A 6 -13.91 11.37 -23.50
C MET A 6 -12.92 11.94 -24.53
N LYS A 7 -12.83 13.27 -24.63
CA LYS A 7 -11.86 13.97 -25.47
C LYS A 7 -10.42 13.62 -25.07
N ALA A 8 -10.12 13.61 -23.77
CA ALA A 8 -8.80 13.22 -23.27
C ALA A 8 -8.46 11.78 -23.66
N LEU A 9 -9.38 10.82 -23.48
CA LEU A 9 -9.18 9.41 -23.85
C LEU A 9 -8.88 9.24 -25.35
N LEU A 10 -9.55 10.02 -26.20
CA LEU A 10 -9.32 10.07 -27.64
C LEU A 10 -7.93 10.63 -27.98
N GLU A 11 -7.55 11.76 -27.40
CA GLU A 11 -6.26 12.43 -27.66
C GLU A 11 -5.06 11.61 -27.15
N THR A 12 -5.22 10.87 -26.06
CA THR A 12 -4.17 10.00 -25.51
C THR A 12 -4.05 8.66 -26.23
N GLY A 13 -5.03 8.30 -27.07
CA GLY A 13 -5.02 7.06 -27.84
C GLY A 13 -5.40 5.80 -27.05
N VAL A 14 -6.21 5.95 -25.99
CA VAL A 14 -6.65 4.82 -25.14
C VAL A 14 -7.53 3.82 -25.92
N HIS A 15 -8.25 4.30 -26.92
CA HIS A 15 -9.19 3.52 -27.74
C HIS A 15 -8.52 2.58 -28.75
N PHE A 16 -7.21 2.70 -28.97
CA PHE A 16 -6.52 1.82 -29.92
C PHE A 16 -6.17 0.50 -29.25
N GLY A 17 -6.68 -0.61 -29.80
CA GLY A 17 -6.22 -1.94 -29.42
C GLY A 17 -5.13 -2.48 -30.34
N HIS A 18 -4.95 -3.79 -30.32
CA HIS A 18 -4.04 -4.52 -31.18
C HIS A 18 -4.64 -4.82 -32.58
N ARG A 19 -3.82 -5.44 -33.43
CA ARG A 19 -4.21 -5.87 -34.78
C ARG A 19 -5.27 -6.97 -34.71
N THR A 20 -6.14 -7.04 -35.72
CA THR A 20 -7.26 -8.01 -35.79
C THR A 20 -6.86 -9.49 -35.76
N ARG A 21 -5.59 -9.81 -36.01
CA ARG A 21 -5.05 -11.18 -35.87
C ARG A 21 -4.61 -11.54 -34.45
N ARG A 22 -4.48 -10.54 -33.57
CA ARG A 22 -3.94 -10.66 -32.21
C ARG A 22 -4.98 -10.11 -31.23
N TRP A 23 -6.11 -10.80 -31.14
CA TRP A 23 -7.18 -10.45 -30.21
C TRP A 23 -7.66 -11.71 -29.48
N HIS A 24 -8.16 -11.52 -28.26
CA HIS A 24 -8.74 -12.57 -27.44
C HIS A 24 -10.27 -12.57 -27.58
N PRO A 25 -10.92 -13.72 -27.82
CA PRO A 25 -12.38 -13.79 -28.02
C PRO A 25 -13.22 -13.18 -26.89
N HIS A 26 -12.75 -13.28 -25.64
CA HIS A 26 -13.44 -12.70 -24.48
C HIS A 26 -13.41 -11.17 -24.44
N MET A 27 -12.53 -10.53 -25.22
CA MET A 27 -12.52 -9.07 -25.37
C MET A 27 -13.59 -8.54 -26.31
N LYS A 28 -14.38 -9.42 -26.97
CA LYS A 28 -15.44 -9.04 -27.91
C LYS A 28 -16.42 -7.98 -27.37
N PRO A 29 -16.90 -8.04 -26.10
CA PRO A 29 -17.86 -7.06 -25.58
C PRO A 29 -17.29 -5.63 -25.50
N TYR A 30 -15.96 -5.51 -25.31
CA TYR A 30 -15.27 -4.24 -25.14
C TYR A 30 -14.78 -3.62 -26.47
N ILE A 31 -14.79 -4.39 -27.56
CA ILE A 31 -14.39 -3.94 -28.89
C ILE A 31 -15.58 -3.29 -29.59
N PHE A 32 -15.46 -2.01 -29.94
CA PHE A 32 -16.47 -1.26 -30.66
C PHE A 32 -16.48 -1.58 -32.16
N THR A 33 -15.34 -1.49 -32.83
CA THR A 33 -15.22 -1.73 -34.28
C THR A 33 -13.77 -2.04 -34.67
N GLU A 34 -13.53 -2.34 -35.95
CA GLU A 34 -12.18 -2.44 -36.51
C GLU A 34 -11.99 -1.40 -37.61
N ARG A 35 -10.81 -0.76 -37.64
CA ARG A 35 -10.45 0.20 -38.70
C ARG A 35 -9.00 -0.01 -39.11
N ASN A 36 -8.75 -0.15 -40.41
CA ASN A 36 -7.41 -0.39 -40.96
C ASN A 36 -6.69 -1.59 -40.32
N GLY A 37 -7.44 -2.63 -39.91
CA GLY A 37 -6.88 -3.83 -39.29
C GLY A 37 -6.45 -3.67 -37.83
N ILE A 38 -6.88 -2.60 -37.15
CA ILE A 38 -6.69 -2.36 -35.71
C ILE A 38 -8.06 -2.35 -35.04
N HIS A 39 -8.19 -3.02 -33.89
CA HIS A 39 -9.41 -2.95 -33.08
C HIS A 39 -9.52 -1.61 -32.36
N ILE A 40 -10.74 -1.09 -32.31
CA ILE A 40 -11.08 0.13 -31.57
C ILE A 40 -11.93 -0.29 -30.37
N LEU A 41 -11.48 0.08 -29.18
CA LEU A 41 -12.17 -0.17 -27.92
C LEU A 41 -13.30 0.85 -27.71
N ASP A 42 -14.36 0.43 -27.03
CA ASP A 42 -15.49 1.28 -26.68
C ASP A 42 -15.16 2.21 -25.51
N LEU A 43 -14.92 3.48 -25.82
CA LEU A 43 -14.60 4.51 -24.83
C LEU A 43 -15.75 4.82 -23.87
N GLN A 44 -17.01 4.52 -24.21
CA GLN A 44 -18.11 4.72 -23.27
C GLN A 44 -18.01 3.71 -22.12
N GLN A 45 -17.75 2.45 -22.44
CA GLN A 45 -17.49 1.41 -21.45
C GLN A 45 -16.23 1.71 -20.64
N THR A 46 -15.13 2.08 -21.31
CA THR A 46 -13.89 2.48 -20.62
C THR A 46 -14.12 3.63 -19.64
N LEU A 47 -14.93 4.63 -20.00
CA LEU A 47 -15.22 5.76 -19.12
C LEU A 47 -15.93 5.32 -17.84
N TYR A 48 -16.97 4.48 -17.97
CA TYR A 48 -17.71 3.94 -16.83
C TYR A 48 -16.81 3.11 -15.91
N MET A 49 -16.01 2.21 -16.49
CA MET A 49 -15.09 1.34 -15.74
C MET A 49 -13.97 2.11 -15.05
N ILE A 50 -13.48 3.21 -15.65
CA ILE A 50 -12.53 4.10 -14.99
C ILE A 50 -13.16 4.78 -13.78
N GLU A 51 -14.42 5.22 -13.85
CA GLU A 51 -15.11 5.86 -12.73
C GLU A 51 -15.35 4.88 -11.57
N GLU A 52 -15.70 3.63 -11.89
CA GLU A 52 -15.84 2.54 -10.91
C GLU A 52 -14.49 2.21 -10.24
N ALA A 53 -13.44 2.00 -11.05
CA ALA A 53 -12.08 1.76 -10.55
C ALA A 53 -11.56 2.92 -9.70
N TYR A 54 -11.82 4.16 -10.11
CA TYR A 54 -11.42 5.37 -9.36
C TYR A 54 -12.07 5.41 -7.98
N SER A 55 -13.37 5.13 -7.92
CA SER A 55 -14.13 5.12 -6.66
C SER A 55 -13.61 4.02 -5.73
N LEU A 56 -13.38 2.81 -6.26
CA LEU A 56 -12.84 1.69 -5.50
C LEU A 56 -11.45 1.99 -4.90
N VAL A 57 -10.54 2.56 -5.70
CA VAL A 57 -9.19 2.95 -5.23
C VAL A 57 -9.29 4.01 -4.13
N ARG A 58 -10.11 5.04 -4.34
CA ARG A 58 -10.30 6.10 -3.35
C ARG A 58 -10.82 5.54 -2.02
N ASP A 59 -11.86 4.72 -2.09
CA ASP A 59 -12.54 4.19 -0.89
C ASP A 59 -11.61 3.22 -0.14
N THR A 60 -10.89 2.34 -0.85
CA THR A 60 -9.88 1.44 -0.25
C THR A 60 -8.81 2.21 0.51
N VAL A 61 -8.31 3.30 -0.07
CA VAL A 61 -7.26 4.11 0.57
C VAL A 61 -7.81 4.98 1.70
N ALA A 62 -9.05 5.44 1.59
CA ALA A 62 -9.75 6.15 2.67
C ALA A 62 -9.89 5.28 3.93
N GLU A 63 -10.14 3.98 3.77
CA GLU A 63 -10.16 2.99 4.86
C GLU A 63 -8.76 2.68 5.43
N GLY A 64 -7.70 3.22 4.83
CA GLY A 64 -6.30 2.93 5.20
C GLY A 64 -5.74 1.65 4.57
N GLY A 65 -6.41 1.13 3.54
CA GLY A 65 -5.89 0.08 2.68
C GLY A 65 -4.74 0.58 1.79
N SER A 66 -3.99 -0.37 1.23
CA SER A 66 -2.88 -0.08 0.32
C SER A 66 -3.11 -0.64 -1.07
N VAL A 67 -2.74 0.13 -2.09
CA VAL A 67 -2.93 -0.23 -3.51
C VAL A 67 -1.57 -0.49 -4.13
N LEU A 68 -1.33 -1.71 -4.59
CA LEU A 68 -0.06 -2.08 -5.23
C LEU A 68 -0.14 -1.82 -6.75
N PHE A 69 0.69 -0.91 -7.23
CA PHE A 69 0.78 -0.61 -8.66
C PHE A 69 1.80 -1.54 -9.34
N VAL A 70 1.40 -2.28 -10.36
CA VAL A 70 2.26 -3.24 -11.07
C VAL A 70 2.29 -2.90 -12.56
N GLY A 71 3.49 -2.79 -13.11
CA GLY A 71 3.67 -2.69 -14.56
C GLY A 71 5.14 -2.79 -14.95
N THR A 72 5.56 -3.96 -15.44
CA THR A 72 6.95 -4.20 -15.84
C THR A 72 7.21 -3.92 -17.31
N LYS A 73 6.15 -3.70 -18.10
CA LYS A 73 6.24 -3.31 -19.50
C LYS A 73 7.05 -2.02 -19.64
N ARG A 74 7.98 -1.97 -20.60
CA ARG A 74 8.93 -0.84 -20.79
C ARG A 74 8.23 0.53 -20.85
N GLN A 75 7.05 0.59 -21.45
CA GLN A 75 6.24 1.81 -21.59
C GLN A 75 5.58 2.24 -20.28
N ALA A 76 5.38 1.31 -19.34
CA ALA A 76 4.71 1.52 -18.06
C ALA A 76 5.69 1.80 -16.91
N GLN A 77 6.91 1.24 -16.94
CA GLN A 77 7.84 1.23 -15.80
C GLN A 77 8.03 2.60 -15.13
N ASP A 78 8.40 3.61 -15.91
CA ASP A 78 8.65 4.97 -15.40
C ASP A 78 7.39 5.64 -14.88
N THR A 79 6.27 5.40 -15.56
CA THR A 79 4.98 6.02 -15.24
C THR A 79 4.42 5.45 -13.95
N VAL A 80 4.45 4.12 -13.81
CA VAL A 80 3.98 3.40 -12.62
C VAL A 80 4.78 3.83 -11.40
N ALA A 81 6.12 3.86 -11.49
CA ALA A 81 6.95 4.29 -10.37
C ALA A 81 6.67 5.73 -9.94
N LYS A 82 6.65 6.68 -10.89
CA LYS A 82 6.45 8.11 -10.59
C LYS A 82 5.08 8.41 -9.98
N GLU A 83 4.02 7.81 -10.54
CA GLU A 83 2.65 8.06 -10.06
C GLU A 83 2.38 7.37 -8.72
N ALA A 84 2.91 6.16 -8.51
CA ALA A 84 2.79 5.47 -7.23
C ALA A 84 3.60 6.16 -6.12
N GLU A 85 4.83 6.61 -6.40
CA GLU A 85 5.63 7.42 -5.47
C GLU A 85 4.92 8.73 -5.10
N ARG A 86 4.32 9.40 -6.09
CA ARG A 86 3.51 10.61 -5.86
C ARG A 86 2.33 10.31 -4.92
N ALA A 87 1.69 9.16 -5.08
CA ALA A 87 0.59 8.71 -4.25
C ALA A 87 1.01 7.96 -2.97
N HIS A 88 2.31 7.90 -2.64
CA HIS A 88 2.82 7.16 -1.48
C HIS A 88 2.34 5.70 -1.41
N GLN A 89 2.05 5.11 -2.56
CA GLN A 89 1.59 3.73 -2.69
C GLN A 89 2.74 2.82 -3.15
N PRO A 90 2.73 1.53 -2.76
CA PRO A 90 3.75 0.59 -3.18
C PRO A 90 3.65 0.28 -4.68
N TYR A 91 4.78 -0.06 -5.29
CA TYR A 91 4.83 -0.37 -6.72
C TYR A 91 5.86 -1.44 -7.11
N VAL A 92 5.63 -2.05 -8.27
CA VAL A 92 6.56 -2.95 -8.96
C VAL A 92 6.64 -2.53 -10.43
N ASN A 93 7.78 -1.94 -10.83
CA ASN A 93 7.99 -1.43 -12.19
C ASN A 93 9.02 -2.23 -13.01
N GLN A 94 9.84 -3.09 -12.39
CA GLN A 94 10.94 -3.76 -13.08
C GLN A 94 10.66 -5.21 -13.42
N ARG A 95 10.48 -6.06 -12.42
CA ARG A 95 10.19 -7.47 -12.60
C ARG A 95 9.40 -8.01 -11.42
N TRP A 96 8.27 -8.65 -11.71
CA TRP A 96 7.55 -9.43 -10.71
C TRP A 96 8.37 -10.65 -10.29
N LEU A 97 8.60 -10.81 -9.00
CA LEU A 97 9.20 -12.02 -8.44
C LEU A 97 8.07 -12.98 -8.08
N GLY A 98 8.09 -14.20 -8.64
CA GLY A 98 7.11 -15.21 -8.24
C GLY A 98 7.18 -15.46 -6.73
N GLY A 99 6.03 -15.47 -6.07
CA GLY A 99 5.93 -15.52 -4.61
C GLY A 99 5.93 -14.16 -3.93
N THR A 100 5.81 -13.05 -4.67
CA THR A 100 5.78 -11.70 -4.08
C THR A 100 4.64 -11.56 -3.08
N LEU A 101 3.44 -12.04 -3.43
CA LEU A 101 2.28 -11.98 -2.54
C LEU A 101 2.11 -13.29 -1.76
N THR A 102 2.16 -14.42 -2.47
CA THR A 102 1.89 -15.75 -1.87
C THR A 102 2.95 -16.19 -0.85
N ASN A 103 4.19 -15.68 -0.97
CA ASN A 103 5.28 -15.94 -0.03
C ASN A 103 5.84 -14.63 0.56
N TRP A 104 4.94 -13.77 1.02
CA TRP A 104 5.29 -12.46 1.56
C TRP A 104 6.33 -12.51 2.68
N GLN A 105 6.29 -13.51 3.56
CA GLN A 105 7.25 -13.65 4.65
C GLN A 105 8.70 -13.73 4.15
N THR A 106 8.95 -14.47 3.06
CA THR A 106 10.29 -14.59 2.48
C THR A 106 10.72 -13.30 1.79
N ILE A 107 9.79 -12.61 1.14
CA ILE A 107 10.05 -11.32 0.47
C ILE A 107 10.36 -10.25 1.51
N ARG A 108 9.61 -10.19 2.61
CA ARG A 108 9.86 -9.30 3.74
C ARG A 108 11.22 -9.55 4.38
N GLN A 109 11.65 -10.81 4.51
CA GLN A 109 13.02 -11.12 4.97
C GLN A 109 14.09 -10.60 4.00
N ARG A 110 13.84 -10.65 2.69
CA ARG A 110 14.75 -10.08 1.68
C ARG A 110 14.80 -8.55 1.72
N ILE A 111 13.67 -7.88 2.00
CA ILE A 111 13.63 -6.43 2.22
C ILE A 111 14.44 -6.06 3.46
N LYS A 112 14.24 -6.74 4.59
CA LYS A 112 15.04 -6.53 5.82
C LYS A 112 16.53 -6.77 5.60
N TYR A 113 16.87 -7.75 4.75
CA TYR A 113 18.27 -8.00 4.37
C TYR A 113 18.86 -6.84 3.55
N LEU A 114 18.10 -6.28 2.60
CA LEU A 114 18.49 -5.08 1.86
C LEU A 114 18.72 -3.91 2.81
N GLU A 115 17.79 -3.61 3.73
CA GLU A 115 17.94 -2.53 4.72
C GLU A 115 19.18 -2.71 5.58
N LYS A 116 19.48 -3.95 6.00
CA LYS A 116 20.71 -4.27 6.73
C LYS A 116 21.98 -4.00 5.90
N LEU A 117 21.96 -4.33 4.61
CA LEU A 117 23.10 -4.06 3.72
C LEU A 117 23.31 -2.55 3.52
N GLU A 118 22.24 -1.79 3.34
CA GLU A 118 22.30 -0.33 3.22
C GLU A 118 22.81 0.31 4.52
N LYS A 119 22.31 -0.13 5.68
CA LYS A 119 22.79 0.35 6.98
C LYS A 119 24.30 0.13 7.16
N ARG A 120 24.80 -1.06 6.83
CA ARG A 120 26.25 -1.38 6.90
C ARG A 120 27.09 -0.54 5.94
N ARG A 121 26.55 -0.25 4.75
CA ARG A 121 27.18 0.67 3.80
C ARG A 121 27.26 2.08 4.38
N ASP A 122 26.16 2.57 4.95
CA ASP A 122 26.05 3.94 5.48
C ASP A 122 26.87 4.13 6.77
N GLU A 123 27.06 3.07 7.56
CA GLU A 123 27.98 3.03 8.71
C GLU A 123 29.48 2.99 8.30
N GLY A 124 29.79 2.90 7.00
CA GLY A 124 31.16 2.90 6.49
C GLY A 124 31.87 1.55 6.58
N GLU A 125 31.18 0.45 6.92
CA GLU A 125 31.77 -0.90 7.01
C GLU A 125 32.37 -1.34 5.66
N PHE A 126 31.78 -0.87 4.56
CA PHE A 126 32.19 -1.19 3.20
C PHE A 126 33.60 -0.68 2.87
N ASP A 127 34.06 0.36 3.57
CA ASP A 127 35.38 0.93 3.35
C ASP A 127 36.51 0.03 3.88
N LEU A 128 36.21 -0.79 4.88
CA LEU A 128 37.13 -1.77 5.46
C LEU A 128 37.27 -3.04 4.60
N LEU A 129 36.35 -3.25 3.66
CA LEU A 129 36.32 -4.43 2.81
C LEU A 129 37.26 -4.31 1.60
N LYS A 130 37.70 -5.47 1.10
CA LYS A 130 38.47 -5.52 -0.15
C LYS A 130 37.60 -5.06 -1.32
N LYS A 131 38.20 -4.39 -2.31
CA LYS A 131 37.50 -3.84 -3.48
C LYS A 131 36.55 -4.84 -4.17
N LYS A 132 36.93 -6.11 -4.25
CA LYS A 132 36.10 -7.17 -4.86
C LYS A 132 34.84 -7.47 -4.04
N GLU A 133 34.97 -7.55 -2.72
CA GLU A 133 33.85 -7.82 -1.80
C GLU A 133 32.90 -6.63 -1.78
N ARG A 134 33.45 -5.41 -1.67
CA ARG A 134 32.70 -4.16 -1.77
C ARG A 134 31.85 -4.10 -3.04
N LEU A 135 32.46 -4.32 -4.20
CA LEU A 135 31.76 -4.30 -5.49
C LEU A 135 30.67 -5.38 -5.59
N THR A 136 30.87 -6.53 -4.95
CA THR A 136 29.88 -7.62 -4.93
C THR A 136 28.65 -7.19 -4.12
N LEU A 137 28.86 -6.61 -2.95
CA LEU A 137 27.78 -6.11 -2.09
C LEU A 137 27.05 -4.91 -2.72
N GLU A 138 27.76 -3.98 -3.35
CA GLU A 138 27.16 -2.85 -4.06
C GLU A 138 26.23 -3.32 -5.19
N ARG A 139 26.68 -4.28 -6.00
CA ARG A 139 25.85 -4.90 -7.05
C ARG A 139 24.65 -5.64 -6.48
N GLU A 140 24.80 -6.26 -5.31
CA GLU A 140 23.69 -6.92 -4.64
C GLU A 140 22.65 -5.91 -4.15
N ILE A 141 23.08 -4.81 -3.52
CA ILE A 141 22.22 -3.69 -3.12
C ILE A 141 21.49 -3.11 -4.33
N GLU A 142 22.20 -2.79 -5.41
CA GLU A 142 21.61 -2.24 -6.64
C GLU A 142 20.54 -3.18 -7.22
N LYS A 143 20.84 -4.48 -7.28
CA LYS A 143 19.92 -5.50 -7.78
C LYS A 143 18.69 -5.66 -6.88
N LEU A 144 18.86 -5.60 -5.56
CA LEU A 144 17.76 -5.69 -4.61
C LEU A 144 16.89 -4.43 -4.65
N ASN A 145 17.49 -3.24 -4.68
CA ASN A 145 16.78 -1.96 -4.81
C ASN A 145 15.95 -1.90 -6.10
N THR A 146 16.54 -2.32 -7.22
CA THR A 146 15.84 -2.34 -8.51
C THR A 146 14.59 -3.23 -8.48
N ARG A 147 14.56 -4.28 -7.65
CA ARG A 147 13.47 -5.28 -7.64
C ARG A 147 12.48 -5.10 -6.51
N LEU A 148 12.96 -4.70 -5.33
CA LEU A 148 12.18 -4.64 -4.09
C LEU A 148 11.97 -3.21 -3.60
N GLY A 149 12.62 -2.22 -4.22
CA GLY A 149 12.58 -0.83 -3.77
C GLY A 149 11.16 -0.26 -3.69
N GLY A 150 10.30 -0.56 -4.65
CA GLY A 150 8.92 -0.06 -4.67
C GLY A 150 7.97 -0.75 -3.68
N ILE A 151 8.32 -1.91 -3.15
CA ILE A 151 7.52 -2.65 -2.15
C ILE A 151 8.13 -2.58 -0.75
N ARG A 152 9.19 -1.78 -0.56
CA ARG A 152 9.88 -1.62 0.74
C ARG A 152 8.98 -1.04 1.83
N THR A 153 8.02 -0.21 1.42
CA THR A 153 7.10 0.50 2.33
C THR A 153 5.92 -0.37 2.74
N MET A 154 5.78 -1.58 2.18
CA MET A 154 4.70 -2.50 2.52
C MET A 154 5.02 -3.21 3.85
N ASP A 155 4.15 -3.02 4.83
CA ASP A 155 4.19 -3.80 6.07
C ASP A 155 3.31 -5.05 6.03
N ARG A 156 2.18 -4.94 5.32
CA ARG A 156 1.20 -6.00 5.09
C ARG A 156 0.97 -6.20 3.59
N LEU A 157 0.22 -7.25 3.25
CA LEU A 157 -0.24 -7.47 1.89
C LEU A 157 -1.11 -6.30 1.41
N PRO A 158 -1.12 -6.02 0.10
CA PRO A 158 -1.97 -4.98 -0.45
C PRO A 158 -3.43 -5.42 -0.43
N ASP A 159 -4.33 -4.45 -0.27
CA ASP A 159 -5.76 -4.67 -0.25
C ASP A 159 -6.34 -4.62 -1.67
N LEU A 160 -5.63 -4.01 -2.61
CA LEU A 160 -6.02 -3.88 -4.00
C LEU A 160 -4.79 -3.93 -4.92
N LEU A 161 -4.92 -4.60 -6.06
CA LEU A 161 -3.87 -4.65 -7.08
C LEU A 161 -4.27 -3.85 -8.31
N PHE A 162 -3.43 -2.91 -8.75
CA PHE A 162 -3.59 -2.21 -10.02
C PHE A 162 -2.52 -2.67 -11.02
N VAL A 163 -2.94 -3.29 -12.12
CA VAL A 163 -2.03 -3.94 -13.09
C VAL A 163 -2.09 -3.26 -14.46
N VAL A 164 -0.92 -2.98 -15.03
CA VAL A 164 -0.75 -2.55 -16.43
C VAL A 164 -0.23 -3.72 -17.25
N ASP A 165 -1.01 -4.15 -18.25
CA ASP A 165 -0.73 -5.30 -19.14
C ASP A 165 -0.72 -6.66 -18.43
N ILE A 166 -1.86 -7.36 -18.49
CA ILE A 166 -2.04 -8.69 -17.88
C ILE A 166 -1.10 -9.74 -18.51
N SER A 167 -0.82 -9.64 -19.81
CA SER A 167 -0.04 -10.66 -20.50
C SER A 167 1.40 -10.72 -20.00
N ASN A 168 1.96 -9.59 -19.57
CA ASN A 168 3.28 -9.54 -18.95
C ASN A 168 3.23 -9.90 -17.45
N GLU A 169 2.12 -9.63 -16.77
CA GLU A 169 1.98 -9.80 -15.31
C GLU A 169 1.07 -10.96 -14.88
N GLU A 170 0.94 -12.00 -15.71
CA GLU A 170 0.10 -13.17 -15.42
C GLU A 170 0.39 -13.80 -14.05
N THR A 171 1.66 -13.81 -13.64
CA THR A 171 2.07 -14.34 -12.33
C THR A 171 1.53 -13.48 -11.18
N ALA A 172 1.55 -12.16 -11.31
CA ALA A 172 1.01 -11.25 -10.30
C ALA A 172 -0.50 -11.43 -10.16
N VAL A 173 -1.21 -11.48 -11.29
CA VAL A 173 -2.66 -11.72 -11.35
C VAL A 173 -3.03 -13.07 -10.73
N ARG A 174 -2.27 -14.12 -11.03
CA ARG A 174 -2.49 -15.45 -10.45
C ARG A 174 -2.30 -15.47 -8.94
N GLU A 175 -1.25 -14.83 -8.44
CA GLU A 175 -0.98 -14.75 -7.00
C GLU A 175 -2.06 -13.96 -6.25
N ALA A 176 -2.51 -12.84 -6.82
CA ALA A 176 -3.59 -12.04 -6.25
C ALA A 176 -4.91 -12.82 -6.20
N ASN A 177 -5.25 -13.53 -7.28
CA ASN A 177 -6.43 -14.40 -7.32
C ASN A 177 -6.39 -15.53 -6.26
N ILE A 178 -5.22 -16.15 -6.03
CA ILE A 178 -5.06 -17.17 -4.98
C ILE A 178 -5.34 -16.60 -3.59
N LEU A 179 -4.93 -15.35 -3.35
CA LEU A 179 -5.11 -14.66 -2.08
C LEU A 179 -6.43 -13.88 -2.00
N GLN A 180 -7.26 -13.93 -3.04
CA GLN A 180 -8.52 -13.19 -3.15
C GLN A 180 -8.35 -11.67 -2.98
N ILE A 181 -7.22 -11.13 -3.45
CA ILE A 181 -6.98 -9.69 -3.50
C ILE A 181 -7.65 -9.17 -4.80
N PRO A 182 -8.59 -8.21 -4.72
CA PRO A 182 -9.25 -7.67 -5.89
C PRO A 182 -8.26 -7.03 -6.87
N ILE A 183 -8.54 -7.19 -8.17
CA ILE A 183 -7.65 -6.77 -9.24
C ILE A 183 -8.35 -5.75 -10.15
N ILE A 184 -7.74 -4.58 -10.30
CA ILE A 184 -8.02 -3.61 -11.35
C ILE A 184 -6.94 -3.73 -12.41
N ALA A 185 -7.30 -3.90 -13.68
CA ALA A 185 -6.30 -3.99 -14.73
C ALA A 185 -6.63 -3.18 -15.98
N MET A 186 -5.60 -2.61 -16.58
CA MET A 186 -5.63 -2.11 -17.95
C MET A 186 -5.54 -3.29 -18.92
N VAL A 187 -6.59 -3.49 -19.72
CA VAL A 187 -6.73 -4.65 -20.59
C VAL A 187 -6.82 -4.23 -22.04
N ASP A 188 -5.83 -4.62 -22.84
CA ASP A 188 -5.89 -4.52 -24.29
C ASP A 188 -6.55 -5.78 -24.88
N THR A 189 -7.03 -5.64 -26.11
CA THR A 189 -7.70 -6.63 -26.95
C THR A 189 -7.03 -7.99 -27.06
N ASN A 190 -5.71 -8.13 -26.81
CA ASN A 190 -4.99 -9.40 -26.85
C ASN A 190 -4.99 -10.17 -25.53
N CYS A 191 -5.46 -9.57 -24.44
CA CYS A 191 -5.46 -10.18 -23.11
C CYS A 191 -6.82 -10.82 -22.77
N ASP A 192 -6.82 -11.78 -21.85
CA ASP A 192 -8.05 -12.36 -21.31
C ASP A 192 -8.54 -11.52 -20.11
N PRO A 193 -9.76 -10.96 -20.16
CA PRO A 193 -10.32 -10.16 -19.06
C PRO A 193 -10.90 -10.98 -17.91
N ASP A 194 -11.16 -12.29 -18.09
CA ASP A 194 -11.83 -13.14 -17.10
C ASP A 194 -11.17 -13.21 -15.71
N PRO A 195 -9.83 -13.25 -15.56
CA PRO A 195 -9.19 -13.34 -14.24
C PRO A 195 -9.12 -12.00 -13.48
N ILE A 196 -9.82 -10.97 -13.94
CA ILE A 196 -9.78 -9.61 -13.41
C ILE A 196 -11.16 -9.19 -12.93
N ASP A 197 -11.24 -8.63 -11.73
CA ASP A 197 -12.50 -8.18 -11.14
C ASP A 197 -12.99 -6.87 -11.79
N PHE A 198 -12.08 -5.90 -11.98
CA PHE A 198 -12.38 -4.58 -12.53
C PHE A 198 -11.53 -4.31 -13.79
N VAL A 199 -12.15 -4.53 -14.94
CA VAL A 199 -11.51 -4.41 -16.25
C VAL A 199 -11.58 -2.96 -16.73
N ILE A 200 -10.44 -2.38 -17.11
CA ILE A 200 -10.36 -1.09 -17.81
C ILE A 200 -9.90 -1.35 -19.26
N PRO A 201 -10.82 -1.43 -20.24
CA PRO A 201 -10.46 -1.63 -21.63
C PRO A 201 -9.63 -0.45 -22.13
N SER A 202 -8.35 -0.68 -22.40
CA SER A 202 -7.42 0.39 -22.71
C SER A 202 -6.18 -0.08 -23.45
N ASN A 203 -5.58 0.84 -24.19
CA ASN A 203 -4.28 0.65 -24.82
C ASN A 203 -3.15 0.63 -23.77
N ASP A 204 -2.45 -0.48 -23.67
CA ASP A 204 -1.30 -0.66 -22.76
C ASP A 204 0.06 -0.43 -23.45
N ASP A 205 0.09 -0.16 -24.75
CA ASP A 205 1.30 0.14 -25.53
C ASP A 205 1.60 1.65 -25.58
N ALA A 206 0.56 2.48 -25.48
CA ALA A 206 0.70 3.93 -25.54
C ALA A 206 1.08 4.53 -24.19
N ILE A 207 2.29 5.10 -24.09
CA ILE A 207 2.79 5.78 -22.86
C ILE A 207 1.80 6.86 -22.39
N ARG A 208 1.15 7.59 -23.31
CA ARG A 208 0.17 8.63 -22.96
C ARG A 208 -1.11 8.05 -22.33
N ALA A 209 -1.56 6.88 -22.80
CA ALA A 209 -2.72 6.18 -22.26
C ALA A 209 -2.43 5.65 -20.85
N ILE A 210 -1.29 4.96 -20.68
CA ILE A 210 -0.82 4.49 -19.37
C ILE A 210 -0.68 5.66 -18.40
N LYS A 211 -0.06 6.77 -18.81
CA LYS A 211 0.10 7.95 -17.96
C LYS A 211 -1.23 8.56 -17.54
N LEU A 212 -2.20 8.62 -18.44
CA LEU A 212 -3.52 9.14 -18.10
C LEU A 212 -4.21 8.25 -17.06
N ILE A 213 -4.24 6.93 -17.27
CA ILE A 213 -4.96 6.01 -16.39
C ILE A 213 -4.23 5.85 -15.05
N CYS A 214 -2.93 5.56 -15.06
CA CYS A 214 -2.13 5.47 -13.82
C CYS A 214 -2.17 6.77 -13.02
N GLY A 215 -2.08 7.92 -13.69
CA GLY A 215 -2.17 9.23 -13.03
C GLY A 215 -3.52 9.44 -12.35
N LYS A 216 -4.61 8.96 -12.96
CA LYS A 216 -5.95 9.03 -12.34
C LYS A 216 -6.14 8.07 -11.19
N MET A 217 -5.57 6.87 -11.25
CA MET A 217 -5.59 5.95 -10.10
C MET A 217 -4.74 6.51 -8.94
N ALA A 218 -3.61 7.14 -9.24
CA ALA A 218 -2.80 7.84 -8.23
C ALA A 218 -3.54 9.06 -7.64
N ASP A 219 -4.24 9.85 -8.46
CA ASP A 219 -5.10 10.94 -7.98
C ASP A 219 -6.21 10.40 -7.04
N ALA A 220 -6.81 9.24 -7.34
CA ALA A 220 -7.81 8.61 -6.47
C ALA A 220 -7.21 8.21 -5.11
N ALA A 221 -6.03 7.61 -5.10
CA ALA A 221 -5.33 7.25 -3.87
C ALA A 221 -4.98 8.49 -3.03
N LEU A 222 -4.59 9.59 -3.66
CA LEU A 222 -4.34 10.88 -2.99
C LEU A 222 -5.61 11.49 -2.37
N GLU A 223 -6.73 11.42 -3.09
CA GLU A 223 -8.03 11.85 -2.58
C GLU A 223 -8.44 10.98 -1.37
N GLY A 224 -8.31 9.65 -1.47
CA GLY A 224 -8.58 8.73 -0.38
C GLY A 224 -7.74 9.00 0.87
N MET A 225 -6.44 9.25 0.72
CA MET A 225 -5.58 9.62 1.86
C MET A 225 -5.98 10.94 2.50
N SER A 226 -6.44 11.92 1.70
CA SER A 226 -6.87 13.21 2.21
C SER A 226 -8.16 13.08 3.02
N LEU A 227 -9.14 12.31 2.53
CA LEU A 227 -10.37 11.96 3.26
C LEU A 227 -10.09 11.21 4.57
N ARG A 228 -9.12 10.30 4.55
CA ARG A 228 -8.67 9.60 5.75
C ARG A 228 -8.06 10.55 6.78
N LYS A 229 -7.31 11.55 6.33
CA LYS A 229 -6.71 12.54 7.23
C LYS A 229 -7.79 13.43 7.85
N GLU A 230 -8.73 13.93 7.05
CA GLU A 230 -9.85 14.75 7.53
C GLU A 230 -10.70 13.99 8.58
N SER A 231 -11.06 12.74 8.30
CA SER A 231 -11.80 11.91 9.28
C SER A 231 -11.02 11.61 10.56
N MET A 232 -9.69 11.47 10.48
CA MET A 232 -8.85 11.34 11.67
C MET A 232 -8.78 12.65 12.47
N ASP A 233 -8.64 13.79 11.79
CA ASP A 233 -8.59 15.10 12.43
C ASP A 233 -9.95 15.45 13.08
N GLU A 234 -11.07 15.09 12.46
CA GLU A 234 -12.42 15.19 13.03
C GLU A 234 -12.61 14.30 14.26
N ALA A 235 -12.17 13.03 14.20
CA ALA A 235 -12.26 12.12 15.34
C ALA A 235 -11.39 12.58 16.53
N VAL A 236 -10.24 13.21 16.28
CA VAL A 236 -9.42 13.83 17.33
C VAL A 236 -10.10 15.06 17.91
N GLY A 237 -10.71 15.91 17.08
CA GLY A 237 -11.50 17.05 17.53
C GLY A 237 -12.71 16.66 18.39
N GLU A 238 -13.43 15.60 18.01
CA GLU A 238 -14.57 15.07 18.77
C GLU A 238 -14.13 14.41 20.09
N PHE A 239 -12.89 13.88 20.16
CA PHE A 239 -12.29 13.39 21.39
C PHE A 239 -11.82 14.52 22.32
N GLU A 240 -11.36 15.64 21.76
CA GLU A 240 -11.00 16.85 22.52
C GLU A 240 -12.25 17.63 22.99
N GLU A 241 -13.38 17.53 22.27
CA GLU A 241 -14.68 18.10 22.65
C GLU A 241 -15.44 17.20 23.66
N TYR A 242 -14.95 15.99 23.95
CA TYR A 242 -15.37 15.21 25.11
C TYR A 242 -14.80 15.87 26.38
N ASP A 243 -15.52 16.91 26.80
CA ASP A 243 -15.28 17.64 28.02
C ASP A 243 -15.42 16.70 29.23
N TYR A 244 -14.41 16.64 30.09
CA TYR A 244 -14.55 16.09 31.45
C TYR A 244 -15.37 17.04 32.35
N GLU A 245 -16.18 17.93 31.77
CA GLU A 245 -16.92 18.97 32.50
C GLU A 245 -18.38 18.62 32.80
N ASP A 246 -18.86 17.39 32.49
CA ASP A 246 -20.21 16.94 32.91
C ASP A 246 -20.20 15.63 33.71
N ASP A 247 -19.23 15.48 34.63
CA ASP A 247 -19.41 14.59 35.78
C ASP A 247 -19.11 15.31 37.11
N ASP A 248 -19.97 16.25 37.46
CA ASP A 248 -20.08 16.79 38.83
C ASP A 248 -20.36 15.68 39.89
N ARG A 249 -20.54 14.40 39.50
CA ARG A 249 -20.67 13.27 40.43
C ARG A 249 -19.33 12.61 40.75
N LEU A 250 -18.26 12.87 39.99
CA LEU A 250 -16.92 12.38 40.30
C LEU A 250 -16.27 13.16 41.45
N HIS A 251 -16.68 14.42 41.67
CA HIS A 251 -16.21 15.25 42.77
C HIS A 251 -16.86 14.92 44.14
N GLU A 252 -17.96 14.17 44.16
CA GLU A 252 -18.60 13.67 45.39
C GLU A 252 -18.41 12.16 45.62
N ALA A 253 -17.78 11.45 44.69
CA ALA A 253 -17.51 10.01 44.85
C ALA A 253 -16.43 9.79 45.90
N THR A 254 -16.76 9.03 46.95
CA THR A 254 -15.77 8.65 47.97
C THR A 254 -14.81 7.60 47.38
N ASP A 255 -13.58 7.52 47.91
CA ASP A 255 -12.60 6.51 47.47
C ASP A 255 -13.17 5.07 47.52
N GLU A 256 -14.16 4.82 48.37
CA GLU A 256 -14.88 3.54 48.49
C GLU A 256 -15.77 3.22 47.28
N ASP A 257 -16.29 4.23 46.59
CA ASP A 257 -17.15 4.09 45.41
C ASP A 257 -16.34 3.88 44.13
N LEU A 258 -15.16 4.51 44.05
CA LEU A 258 -14.28 4.46 42.87
C LEU A 258 -13.39 3.20 42.86
N LEU A 259 -12.89 2.80 44.03
CA LEU A 259 -12.01 1.66 44.20
C LEU A 259 -12.77 0.61 44.99
N GLY A 260 -13.58 -0.20 44.30
CA GLY A 260 -14.37 -1.25 44.95
C GLY A 260 -13.57 -2.03 46.00
N ARG A 261 -14.21 -2.40 47.11
CA ARG A 261 -13.61 -2.85 48.40
C ARG A 261 -12.37 -3.76 48.33
N SER A 262 -12.19 -4.57 47.29
CA SER A 262 -11.01 -5.42 47.12
C SER A 262 -9.71 -4.66 46.81
N THR A 263 -9.80 -3.51 46.14
CA THR A 263 -8.66 -2.70 45.72
C THR A 263 -8.17 -1.83 46.87
N LEU A 264 -9.11 -1.26 47.64
CA LEU A 264 -8.85 -0.52 48.88
C LEU A 264 -8.19 -1.38 49.97
N ALA A 265 -8.59 -2.65 50.09
CA ALA A 265 -7.98 -3.59 51.03
C ALA A 265 -6.49 -3.85 50.73
N LYS A 266 -6.12 -3.95 49.45
CA LYS A 266 -4.73 -4.14 49.03
C LYS A 266 -3.86 -2.92 49.30
N ILE A 267 -4.40 -1.71 49.10
CA ILE A 267 -3.66 -0.49 49.36
C ILE A 267 -3.37 -0.35 50.87
N ARG A 268 -4.35 -0.67 51.73
CA ARG A 268 -4.15 -0.71 53.20
C ARG A 268 -3.14 -1.76 53.65
N GLU A 269 -3.12 -2.94 53.03
CA GLU A 269 -2.09 -3.97 53.31
C GLU A 269 -0.67 -3.51 52.96
N THR A 270 -0.51 -2.49 52.10
CA THR A 270 0.81 -2.00 51.68
C THR A 270 1.34 -0.87 52.57
N GLU A 271 0.51 -0.31 53.45
CA GLU A 271 0.84 0.85 54.31
C GLU A 271 1.10 0.48 55.79
N GLU A 272 1.00 -0.80 56.18
CA GLU A 272 1.49 -1.19 57.52
C GLU A 272 3.03 -1.07 57.56
N PRO A 273 3.60 -0.29 58.49
CA PRO A 273 5.04 -0.23 58.65
C PRO A 273 5.55 -1.61 59.11
N SER A 274 6.56 -2.14 58.43
CA SER A 274 7.31 -3.27 58.93
C SER A 274 8.01 -2.86 60.22
N ASP A 275 7.49 -3.33 61.35
CA ASP A 275 8.20 -3.32 62.64
C ASP A 275 9.45 -4.20 62.53
N ASP A 276 10.56 -3.61 62.07
CA ASP A 276 11.90 -4.09 62.40
C ASP A 276 12.27 -3.49 63.77
N GLU A 277 11.85 -4.15 64.84
CA GLU A 277 12.37 -3.92 66.19
C GLU A 277 13.70 -4.68 66.39
N ASP A 278 14.67 -3.93 66.91
CA ASP A 278 15.74 -4.33 67.82
C ASP A 278 17.00 -5.06 67.30
N ASN A 279 18.08 -4.27 67.21
CA ASN A 279 19.37 -4.67 67.79
C ASN A 279 19.90 -3.49 68.63
N GLU A 280 19.61 -3.53 69.94
CA GLU A 280 20.36 -2.83 70.97
C GLU A 280 21.77 -3.44 71.06
N ASP A 281 22.81 -2.60 71.01
CA ASP A 281 24.07 -2.85 71.74
C ASP A 281 24.68 -1.50 72.13
N GLU A 282 24.30 -1.08 73.34
CA GLU A 282 25.09 -0.47 74.40
C GLU A 282 26.22 0.52 74.01
N TYR A 283 25.94 1.82 74.20
CA TYR A 283 26.96 2.79 74.58
C TYR A 283 27.22 2.67 76.08
N ASN A 284 28.46 2.35 76.46
CA ASN A 284 28.97 2.61 77.80
C ASN A 284 29.95 3.78 77.72
N ASP A 285 29.66 4.83 78.47
CA ASP A 285 30.41 6.07 78.59
C ASP A 285 31.54 5.94 79.64
N GLU A 286 32.57 6.78 79.44
CA GLU A 286 33.55 7.32 80.38
C GLU A 286 34.84 6.55 80.78
N ASP A 287 35.94 7.32 80.65
CA ASP A 287 37.30 7.30 81.21
C ASP A 287 38.40 6.33 80.69
#